data_AF-A0A3E2N5F4-F1
#
_entry.id   AF-A0A3E2N5F4-F1
#
_cell.length_a   1.000
_cell.length_b   1.000
_cell.length_c   1.000
_cell.angle_alpha   90.00
_cell.angle_beta   90.00
_cell.angle_gamma   90.00
#
_symmetry.space_group_name_H-M   'P 1'
#
loop_
_entity.id
_entity.type
_entity.pdbx_description
1 polymer ?
#
loop_
_entity_poly.entity_id
_entity_poly.type
_entity_poly.pdbx_seq_one_letter_code
_entity_poly.pdbx_strand_id
1 'polypeptide(L)'
;MGAYQLKITIKGSKPPIWRRILVPEGITFESLHHMIQASFCWSGQYPYQFEFRSEKIRIASENIEHSGQYRYGLSTDSIDGHISKDSKITYVSFGSGSWEFVIQTEDYLNEYQDTAARVIKYKGESIPETCRSLEEYAGLMEASSDKGLEYDMAAVNLRLEQMADKSEDIIISDIFDCYDKNSIIEIAKRHHMDGYSKFKKEELVQRTISYILDENIMKPYFLCVRDCEMKAFEQVISGSTELNYLDAENMDYLYAGGYVTSGSDRCFLVAKEVIKAYEAFNTEEFQEERSRISRIGDYLCAANSLYAITPPSVILETFNKYEEKKLTSDELLNAYESLRPYRLMVTYIEGNFVDAALSEQKSYTKLLRTQKKVPYYIPTQQEIRFMADNSGFLMGGELSRLSQFLVSELSVPDEMIPLILRQVQAEISMGGQLQEVINDLEAAGILMESSEHMEKLAVIVTDIWNNTRMVQNRGHKPYEMAMRGFDEISIQRKNVQKIYPNDTCPCGSGKKYKKCCGKKA
;
A
#
# COMPACT_ATOMS: atom_id res chain seq x y z
N MET A 1 37.15 3.32 -5.32
CA MET A 1 36.58 2.19 -4.57
C MET A 1 37.43 0.97 -4.85
N GLY A 2 37.49 0.03 -3.93
CA GLY A 2 38.09 -1.29 -4.15
C GLY A 2 37.13 -2.26 -4.83
N ALA A 3 37.65 -3.45 -5.15
CA ALA A 3 36.87 -4.54 -5.72
C ALA A 3 37.41 -5.91 -5.30
N TYR A 4 36.51 -6.87 -5.11
CA TYR A 4 36.84 -8.26 -4.85
C TYR A 4 36.99 -9.04 -6.15
N GLN A 5 38.09 -9.78 -6.29
CA GLN A 5 38.24 -10.76 -7.36
C GLN A 5 37.70 -12.11 -6.90
N LEU A 6 36.55 -12.50 -7.43
CA LEU A 6 35.88 -13.75 -7.08
C LEU A 6 36.04 -14.77 -8.20
N LYS A 7 36.35 -16.01 -7.85
CA LYS A 7 36.25 -17.16 -8.74
C LYS A 7 35.03 -17.99 -8.34
N ILE A 8 34.07 -18.10 -9.24
CA ILE A 8 32.80 -18.80 -9.03
C ILE A 8 32.81 -20.06 -9.89
N THR A 9 32.70 -21.23 -9.26
CA THR A 9 32.79 -22.53 -9.94
C THR A 9 31.53 -23.35 -9.71
N ILE A 10 30.95 -23.92 -10.77
CA ILE A 10 29.82 -24.85 -10.63
C ILE A 10 30.32 -26.15 -9.99
N LYS A 11 29.76 -26.50 -8.84
CA LYS A 11 30.16 -27.67 -8.07
C LYS A 11 29.86 -28.95 -8.87
N GLY A 12 30.84 -29.85 -8.94
CA GLY A 12 30.69 -31.14 -9.62
C GLY A 12 30.94 -31.12 -11.13
N SER A 13 31.10 -29.95 -11.76
CA SER A 13 31.34 -29.83 -13.22
C SER A 13 32.65 -30.48 -13.66
N LYS A 14 32.58 -31.32 -14.71
CA LYS A 14 33.72 -32.01 -15.34
C LYS A 14 33.55 -32.01 -16.87
N PRO A 15 34.35 -31.24 -17.65
CA PRO A 15 35.42 -30.33 -17.21
C PRO A 15 34.88 -29.17 -16.36
N PRO A 16 35.73 -28.51 -15.54
CA PRO A 16 35.28 -27.47 -14.63
C PRO A 16 34.75 -26.24 -15.37
N ILE A 17 33.56 -25.79 -14.98
CA ILE A 17 32.90 -24.59 -15.49
C ILE A 17 32.98 -23.50 -14.41
N TRP A 18 33.61 -22.37 -14.73
CA TRP A 18 33.80 -21.26 -13.80
C TRP A 18 33.87 -19.90 -14.47
N ARG A 19 33.59 -18.85 -13.69
CA ARG A 19 33.76 -17.43 -14.04
C ARG A 19 34.64 -16.76 -12.98
N ARG A 20 35.53 -15.87 -13.43
CA ARG A 20 36.29 -14.98 -12.55
C ARG A 20 35.78 -13.58 -12.78
N ILE A 21 35.21 -13.00 -11.74
CA ILE A 21 34.55 -11.71 -11.77
C ILE A 21 35.23 -10.74 -10.81
N LEU A 22 35.36 -9.49 -11.24
CA LEU A 22 35.62 -8.36 -10.36
C LEU A 22 34.28 -7.81 -9.91
N VAL A 23 34.12 -7.60 -8.61
CA VAL A 23 32.90 -7.11 -8.00
C VAL A 23 33.23 -5.90 -7.14
N PRO A 24 32.58 -4.74 -7.32
CA PRO A 24 32.82 -3.55 -6.49
C PRO A 24 32.63 -3.85 -5.00
N GLU A 25 33.42 -3.20 -4.15
CA GLU A 25 33.12 -3.16 -2.71
C GLU A 25 31.82 -2.39 -2.43
N GLY A 26 31.22 -2.60 -1.27
CA GLY A 26 30.03 -1.87 -0.82
C GLY A 26 28.70 -2.43 -1.34
N ILE A 27 28.72 -3.48 -2.15
CA ILE A 27 27.49 -4.11 -2.67
C ILE A 27 26.84 -5.04 -1.63
N THR A 28 25.57 -5.38 -1.84
CA THR A 28 24.83 -6.34 -1.00
C THR A 28 24.96 -7.78 -1.52
N PHE A 29 24.59 -8.77 -0.70
CA PHE A 29 24.49 -10.17 -1.14
C PHE A 29 23.46 -10.36 -2.25
N GLU A 30 22.41 -9.54 -2.28
CA GLU A 30 21.43 -9.51 -3.37
C GLU A 30 22.04 -9.02 -4.69
N SER A 31 22.78 -7.92 -4.67
CA SER A 31 23.50 -7.47 -5.86
C SER A 31 24.50 -8.52 -6.33
N LEU A 32 25.21 -9.17 -5.40
CA LEU A 32 26.13 -10.26 -5.71
C LEU A 32 25.42 -11.45 -6.37
N HIS A 33 24.24 -11.85 -5.89
CA HIS A 33 23.40 -12.89 -6.52
C HIS A 33 23.13 -12.57 -7.99
N HIS A 34 22.62 -11.37 -8.27
CA HIS A 34 22.30 -10.96 -9.63
C HIS A 34 23.56 -10.94 -10.53
N MET A 35 24.70 -10.46 -10.02
CA MET A 35 25.97 -10.45 -10.75
C MET A 35 26.47 -11.87 -11.06
N ILE A 36 26.34 -12.80 -10.11
CA ILE A 36 26.67 -14.21 -10.34
C ILE A 36 25.78 -14.77 -11.45
N GLN A 37 24.46 -14.60 -11.34
CA GLN A 37 23.48 -15.11 -12.30
C GLN A 37 23.74 -14.57 -13.71
N ALA A 38 23.95 -13.25 -13.85
CA ALA A 38 24.31 -12.63 -15.12
C ALA A 38 25.63 -13.18 -15.69
N SER A 39 26.63 -13.46 -14.84
CA SER A 39 27.90 -14.04 -15.28
C SER A 39 27.77 -15.45 -15.89
N PHE A 40 26.68 -16.16 -15.59
CA PHE A 40 26.31 -17.46 -16.16
C PHE A 40 25.16 -17.38 -17.18
N CYS A 41 24.78 -16.16 -17.61
CA CYS A 41 23.69 -15.90 -18.55
C CYS A 41 22.30 -16.31 -18.05
N TRP A 42 22.07 -16.32 -16.73
CA TRP A 42 20.78 -16.68 -16.11
C TRP A 42 19.96 -15.44 -15.73
N SER A 43 18.67 -15.63 -15.46
CA SER A 43 17.71 -14.56 -15.14
C SER A 43 17.93 -13.95 -13.76
N GLY A 44 18.29 -14.78 -12.77
CA GLY A 44 18.38 -14.41 -11.36
C GLY A 44 17.04 -14.32 -10.63
N GLN A 45 15.94 -14.77 -11.23
CA GLN A 45 14.58 -14.64 -10.67
C GLN A 45 14.23 -15.68 -9.60
N TYR A 46 15.14 -16.61 -9.31
CA TYR A 46 14.88 -17.74 -8.42
C TYR A 46 15.45 -17.51 -7.02
N PRO A 47 14.85 -18.13 -5.97
CA PRO A 47 15.39 -18.08 -4.63
C PRO A 47 16.84 -18.56 -4.55
N TYR A 48 17.60 -18.02 -3.61
CA TYR A 48 19.02 -18.31 -3.46
C TYR A 48 19.50 -18.30 -2.01
N GLN A 49 20.66 -18.89 -1.77
CA GLN A 49 21.30 -18.92 -0.46
C GLN A 49 22.83 -18.88 -0.56
N PHE A 50 23.48 -18.02 0.21
CA PHE A 50 24.90 -18.06 0.53
C PHE A 50 25.13 -18.76 1.87
N GLU A 51 26.15 -19.61 1.95
CA GLU A 51 26.50 -20.40 3.14
C GLU A 51 27.98 -20.24 3.49
N PHE A 52 28.20 -19.70 4.69
CA PHE A 52 29.48 -19.52 5.37
C PHE A 52 29.63 -20.63 6.40
N ARG A 53 30.16 -21.77 5.96
CA ARG A 53 30.12 -23.03 6.74
C ARG A 53 30.96 -22.99 8.01
N SER A 54 32.10 -22.29 8.00
CA SER A 54 32.97 -22.15 9.16
C SER A 54 32.31 -21.32 10.26
N GLU A 55 31.57 -20.29 9.85
CA GLU A 55 30.93 -19.31 10.72
C GLU A 55 29.50 -19.73 11.11
N LYS A 56 28.96 -20.76 10.44
CA LYS A 56 27.55 -21.19 10.53
C LYS A 56 26.58 -20.04 10.24
N ILE A 57 26.90 -19.23 9.23
CA ILE A 57 26.05 -18.14 8.76
C ILE A 57 25.44 -18.51 7.41
N ARG A 58 24.16 -18.20 7.24
CA ARG A 58 23.45 -18.26 5.96
C ARG A 58 22.84 -16.91 5.64
N ILE A 59 22.87 -16.54 4.37
CA ILE A 59 22.21 -15.35 3.85
C ILE A 59 21.33 -15.82 2.71
N ALA A 60 20.03 -15.62 2.82
CA ALA A 60 19.04 -16.25 1.95
C ALA A 60 18.05 -15.20 1.44
N SER A 61 17.48 -15.43 0.25
CA SER A 61 16.29 -14.70 -0.19
C SER A 61 15.08 -15.05 0.69
N GLU A 62 14.03 -14.23 0.66
CA GLU A 62 12.80 -14.50 1.39
C GLU A 62 12.20 -15.88 1.05
N ASN A 63 11.46 -16.47 2.00
CA ASN A 63 10.74 -17.75 1.87
C ASN A 63 11.61 -19.04 1.83
N ILE A 64 12.85 -19.00 2.34
CA ILE A 64 13.65 -20.22 2.58
C ILE A 64 13.50 -20.65 4.05
N GLU A 65 13.18 -21.93 4.29
CA GLU A 65 13.01 -22.47 5.64
C GLU A 65 14.28 -22.32 6.50
N HIS A 66 14.09 -21.81 7.72
CA HIS A 66 15.19 -21.63 8.68
C HIS A 66 15.50 -22.92 9.44
N SER A 67 16.78 -23.30 9.44
CA SER A 67 17.31 -24.39 10.26
C SER A 67 17.90 -23.83 11.55
N GLY A 68 17.58 -24.41 12.70
CA GLY A 68 18.11 -23.98 14.00
C GLY A 68 19.64 -24.15 14.19
N GLN A 69 20.37 -24.64 13.18
CA GLN A 69 21.82 -24.83 13.24
C GLN A 69 22.63 -23.65 12.69
N TYR A 70 21.98 -22.68 12.06
CA TYR A 70 22.62 -21.54 11.39
C TYR A 70 22.09 -20.21 11.91
N ARG A 71 22.93 -19.18 11.86
CA ARG A 71 22.51 -17.78 11.99
C ARG A 71 22.15 -17.25 10.60
N TYR A 72 21.06 -16.50 10.51
CA TYR A 72 20.56 -15.95 9.26
C TYR A 72 20.84 -14.44 9.19
N GLY A 73 21.47 -14.00 8.10
CA GLY A 73 21.64 -12.59 7.72
C GLY A 73 20.66 -12.18 6.62
N LEU A 74 20.57 -10.89 6.34
CA LEU A 74 19.67 -10.33 5.33
C LEU A 74 20.37 -10.30 3.96
N SER A 75 19.61 -10.49 2.88
CA SER A 75 20.13 -10.35 1.50
C SER A 75 20.65 -8.94 1.21
N THR A 76 20.10 -7.94 1.91
CA THR A 76 20.50 -6.54 1.86
C THR A 76 21.76 -6.23 2.66
N ASP A 77 22.30 -7.19 3.43
CA ASP A 77 23.57 -6.99 4.13
C ASP A 77 24.70 -6.82 3.10
N SER A 78 25.67 -5.96 3.43
CA SER A 78 26.85 -5.77 2.60
C SER A 78 27.70 -7.04 2.56
N ILE A 79 28.33 -7.31 1.41
CA ILE A 79 29.36 -8.37 1.33
C ILE A 79 30.62 -8.00 2.10
N ASP A 80 30.83 -6.69 2.33
CA ASP A 80 31.99 -6.17 3.02
C ASP A 80 31.98 -6.63 4.48
N GLY A 81 33.16 -7.02 4.99
CA GLY A 81 33.28 -7.60 6.34
C GLY A 81 32.86 -9.06 6.46
N HIS A 82 32.11 -9.60 5.50
CA HIS A 82 31.79 -11.04 5.41
C HIS A 82 32.80 -11.82 4.56
N ILE A 83 33.44 -11.15 3.58
CA ILE A 83 34.40 -11.77 2.68
C ILE A 83 35.77 -11.14 2.81
N SER A 84 36.81 -11.96 2.73
CA SER A 84 38.22 -11.58 2.78
C SER A 84 39.01 -12.42 1.79
N LYS A 85 40.29 -12.10 1.59
CA LYS A 85 41.17 -12.95 0.77
C LYS A 85 41.15 -14.38 1.29
N ASP A 86 41.05 -15.35 0.38
CA ASP A 86 40.94 -16.78 0.66
C ASP A 86 39.62 -17.25 1.29
N SER A 87 38.63 -16.37 1.48
CA SER A 87 37.28 -16.77 1.88
C SER A 87 36.65 -17.73 0.84
N LYS A 88 35.93 -18.74 1.34
CA LYS A 88 35.25 -19.74 0.53
C LYS A 88 33.79 -19.88 0.94
N ILE A 89 32.89 -19.64 0.01
CA ILE A 89 31.44 -19.54 0.26
C ILE A 89 30.74 -20.52 -0.68
N THR A 90 29.70 -21.17 -0.19
CA THR A 90 28.79 -21.94 -1.06
C THR A 90 27.59 -21.06 -1.41
N TYR A 91 27.31 -20.91 -2.70
CA TYR A 91 26.14 -20.21 -3.21
C TYR A 91 25.22 -21.24 -3.87
N VAL A 92 23.94 -21.21 -3.55
CA VAL A 92 22.93 -22.14 -4.07
C VAL A 92 21.82 -21.35 -4.75
N SER A 93 21.45 -21.74 -5.96
CA SER A 93 20.33 -21.18 -6.73
C SER A 93 19.25 -22.24 -6.91
N PHE A 94 18.01 -21.94 -6.53
CA PHE A 94 16.87 -22.87 -6.54
C PHE A 94 15.97 -22.65 -7.78
N GLY A 95 16.57 -22.76 -8.97
CA GLY A 95 15.86 -22.58 -10.24
C GLY A 95 15.22 -23.86 -10.76
N SER A 96 15.36 -24.10 -12.07
CA SER A 96 14.94 -25.35 -12.73
C SER A 96 15.53 -26.62 -12.07
N GLY A 97 16.69 -26.48 -11.44
CA GLY A 97 17.30 -27.42 -10.51
C GLY A 97 17.99 -26.70 -9.35
N SER A 98 18.54 -27.48 -8.41
CA SER A 98 19.36 -26.95 -7.30
C SER A 98 20.81 -26.86 -7.72
N TRP A 99 21.23 -25.67 -8.14
CA TRP A 99 22.58 -25.42 -8.63
C TRP A 99 23.48 -24.92 -7.50
N GLU A 100 24.52 -25.69 -7.18
CA GLU A 100 25.54 -25.31 -6.20
C GLU A 100 26.77 -24.72 -6.87
N PHE A 101 27.22 -23.57 -6.36
CA PHE A 101 28.42 -22.88 -6.76
C PHE A 101 29.37 -22.73 -5.58
N VAL A 102 30.67 -22.78 -5.89
CA VAL A 102 31.74 -22.47 -4.94
C VAL A 102 32.33 -21.13 -5.33
N ILE A 103 32.21 -20.15 -4.44
CA ILE A 103 32.81 -18.82 -4.57
C ILE A 103 34.10 -18.82 -3.77
N GLN A 104 35.20 -18.43 -4.40
CA GLN A 104 36.49 -18.23 -3.76
C GLN A 104 36.95 -16.80 -4.02
N THR A 105 37.22 -16.05 -2.95
CA THR A 105 37.83 -14.73 -3.06
C THR A 105 39.33 -14.89 -3.25
N GLU A 106 39.83 -14.58 -4.45
CA GLU A 106 41.24 -14.76 -4.80
C GLU A 106 42.09 -13.52 -4.46
N ASP A 107 41.51 -12.32 -4.58
CA ASP A 107 42.22 -11.07 -4.27
C ASP A 107 41.26 -9.92 -3.96
N TYR A 108 41.82 -8.82 -3.47
CA TYR A 108 41.14 -7.54 -3.30
C TYR A 108 41.98 -6.43 -3.95
N LEU A 109 41.36 -5.66 -4.84
CA LEU A 109 41.97 -4.53 -5.55
C LEU A 109 41.65 -3.26 -4.79
N ASN A 110 42.66 -2.50 -4.37
CA ASN A 110 42.45 -1.22 -3.66
C ASN A 110 41.98 -0.08 -4.58
N GLU A 111 42.22 -0.21 -5.89
CA GLU A 111 41.89 0.81 -6.89
C GLU A 111 41.12 0.16 -8.05
N TYR A 112 39.79 0.26 -7.98
CA TYR A 112 38.87 -0.12 -9.04
C TYR A 112 38.09 1.14 -9.47
N GLN A 113 38.23 1.49 -10.75
CA GLN A 113 37.67 2.73 -11.30
C GLN A 113 36.27 2.55 -11.90
N ASP A 114 35.80 1.30 -12.00
CA ASP A 114 34.52 0.96 -12.60
C ASP A 114 33.47 0.74 -11.50
N THR A 115 32.22 1.12 -11.76
CA THR A 115 31.09 0.83 -10.88
C THR A 115 30.44 -0.51 -11.20
N ALA A 116 30.76 -1.09 -12.36
CA ALA A 116 30.24 -2.37 -12.81
C ALA A 116 31.08 -3.56 -12.35
N ALA A 117 30.40 -4.69 -12.13
CA ALA A 117 31.08 -5.97 -12.06
C ALA A 117 31.58 -6.40 -13.45
N ARG A 118 32.68 -7.14 -13.51
CA ARG A 118 33.28 -7.54 -14.79
C ARG A 118 33.83 -8.94 -14.76
N VAL A 119 33.41 -9.78 -15.71
CA VAL A 119 34.06 -11.05 -15.99
C VAL A 119 35.41 -10.78 -16.65
N ILE A 120 36.49 -11.17 -15.98
CA ILE A 120 37.87 -10.99 -16.46
C ILE A 120 38.47 -12.29 -17.00
N LYS A 121 37.89 -13.45 -16.65
CA LYS A 121 38.33 -14.76 -17.15
C LYS A 121 37.22 -15.80 -16.97
N TYR A 122 37.18 -16.81 -17.82
CA TYR A 122 36.23 -17.93 -17.68
C TYR A 122 36.85 -19.25 -18.15
N LYS A 123 36.15 -20.34 -17.85
CA LYS A 123 36.33 -21.65 -18.49
C LYS A 123 34.98 -22.37 -18.57
N GLY A 124 34.76 -23.06 -19.67
CA GLY A 124 33.53 -23.81 -19.91
C GLY A 124 32.43 -22.92 -20.48
N GLU A 125 31.61 -23.54 -21.33
CA GLU A 125 30.52 -22.90 -22.07
C GLU A 125 29.37 -22.44 -21.17
N SER A 126 28.38 -21.76 -21.76
CA SER A 126 27.14 -21.37 -21.08
C SER A 126 26.27 -22.59 -20.81
N ILE A 127 25.70 -22.67 -19.61
CA ILE A 127 24.67 -23.68 -19.29
C ILE A 127 23.31 -23.01 -19.46
N PRO A 128 22.39 -23.55 -20.26
CA PRO A 128 21.03 -23.04 -20.33
C PRO A 128 20.36 -23.10 -18.95
N GLU A 129 19.69 -22.01 -18.56
CA GLU A 129 18.98 -21.92 -17.27
C GLU A 129 17.87 -22.99 -17.11
N THR A 130 17.40 -23.55 -18.23
CA THR A 130 16.43 -24.64 -18.25
C THR A 130 17.00 -26.00 -17.83
N CYS A 131 18.32 -26.18 -17.80
CA CYS A 131 18.95 -27.42 -17.36
C CYS A 131 18.79 -27.62 -15.85
N ARG A 132 18.35 -28.82 -15.45
CA ARG A 132 18.11 -29.17 -14.06
C ARG A 132 19.33 -29.81 -13.39
N SER A 133 20.29 -30.31 -14.18
CA SER A 133 21.51 -30.92 -13.67
C SER A 133 22.67 -30.90 -14.68
N LEU A 134 23.86 -31.26 -14.20
CA LEU A 134 25.05 -31.41 -15.05
C LEU A 134 24.94 -32.58 -16.02
N GLU A 135 24.20 -33.64 -15.66
CA GLU A 135 23.96 -34.78 -16.55
C GLU A 135 23.09 -34.38 -17.75
N GLU A 136 22.05 -33.58 -17.52
CA GLU A 136 21.19 -33.04 -18.58
C GLU A 136 21.99 -32.12 -19.52
N TYR A 137 22.81 -31.24 -18.94
CA TYR A 137 23.71 -30.38 -19.71
C TYR A 137 24.72 -31.19 -20.54
N ALA A 138 25.31 -32.25 -19.98
CA ALA A 138 26.21 -33.13 -20.73
C ALA A 138 25.50 -33.79 -21.93
N GLY A 139 24.26 -34.24 -21.75
CA GLY A 139 23.44 -34.77 -22.85
C GLY A 139 23.19 -33.75 -23.96
N LEU A 140 22.97 -32.48 -23.62
CA LEU A 140 22.83 -31.40 -24.61
C LEU A 140 24.15 -31.14 -25.37
N MET A 141 25.29 -31.15 -24.67
CA MET A 141 26.60 -31.00 -25.29
C MET A 141 26.93 -32.15 -26.26
N GLU A 142 26.47 -33.37 -25.97
CA GLU A 142 26.66 -34.52 -26.86
C GLU A 142 25.69 -34.52 -28.06
N ALA A 143 24.45 -34.04 -27.87
CA ALA A 143 23.42 -34.04 -28.90
C ALA A 143 23.50 -32.85 -29.87
N SER A 144 24.19 -31.79 -29.49
CA SER A 144 24.16 -30.50 -30.20
C SER A 144 25.43 -30.25 -31.01
N SER A 145 25.28 -29.97 -32.31
CA SER A 145 26.31 -29.32 -33.15
C SER A 145 26.23 -27.78 -33.10
N ASP A 146 25.44 -27.24 -32.18
CA ASP A 146 24.94 -25.87 -32.20
C ASP A 146 25.88 -24.86 -31.53
N LYS A 147 25.90 -23.64 -32.08
CA LYS A 147 26.71 -22.51 -31.62
C LYS A 147 26.11 -21.81 -30.38
N GLY A 148 24.89 -22.16 -29.98
CA GLY A 148 24.13 -21.46 -28.93
C GLY A 148 24.64 -21.62 -27.50
N LEU A 149 25.63 -22.47 -27.24
CA LEU A 149 26.23 -22.67 -25.92
C LEU A 149 27.51 -21.84 -25.73
N GLU A 150 28.05 -21.24 -26.79
CA GLU A 150 29.29 -20.47 -26.72
C GLU A 150 29.19 -19.35 -25.67
N TYR A 151 30.16 -19.30 -24.76
CA TYR A 151 30.19 -18.24 -23.75
C TYR A 151 30.75 -16.94 -24.32
N ASP A 152 29.88 -15.95 -24.50
CA ASP A 152 30.24 -14.60 -24.94
C ASP A 152 30.55 -13.69 -23.74
N MET A 153 31.83 -13.57 -23.38
CA MET A 153 32.28 -12.68 -22.31
C MET A 153 31.94 -11.21 -22.60
N ALA A 154 31.96 -10.77 -23.86
CA ALA A 154 31.69 -9.38 -24.20
C ALA A 154 30.22 -9.03 -23.98
N ALA A 155 29.29 -9.89 -24.42
CA ALA A 155 27.87 -9.74 -24.15
C ALA A 155 27.54 -9.80 -22.65
N VAL A 156 28.20 -10.69 -21.90
CA VAL A 156 28.04 -10.78 -20.45
C VAL A 156 28.54 -9.51 -19.75
N ASN A 157 29.71 -8.99 -20.13
CA ASN A 157 30.23 -7.76 -19.55
C ASN A 157 29.36 -6.56 -19.92
N LEU A 158 28.82 -6.48 -21.13
CA LEU A 158 27.84 -5.45 -21.49
C LEU A 158 26.59 -5.53 -20.61
N ARG A 159 26.09 -6.74 -20.31
CA ARG A 159 24.96 -6.92 -19.39
C ARG A 159 25.31 -6.51 -17.96
N LEU A 160 26.52 -6.80 -17.49
CA LEU A 160 26.98 -6.39 -16.16
C LEU A 160 27.19 -4.87 -16.07
N GLU A 161 27.68 -4.24 -17.14
CA GLU A 161 27.76 -2.78 -17.29
C GLU A 161 26.34 -2.17 -17.25
N GLN A 162 25.39 -2.72 -18.00
CA GLN A 162 23.97 -2.32 -17.95
C GLN A 162 23.30 -2.53 -16.57
N MET A 163 23.76 -3.50 -15.78
CA MET A 163 23.29 -3.70 -14.41
C MET A 163 23.84 -2.66 -13.45
N ALA A 164 25.02 -2.11 -13.72
CA ALA A 164 25.56 -0.95 -13.02
C ALA A 164 24.89 0.36 -13.49
N ASP A 165 24.58 0.43 -14.80
CA ASP A 165 23.74 1.44 -15.46
C ASP A 165 22.24 1.24 -15.18
N LYS A 166 21.84 0.42 -14.20
CA LYS A 166 20.49 0.51 -13.61
C LYS A 166 20.30 1.76 -12.75
N SER A 167 21.29 2.67 -12.76
CA SER A 167 21.10 4.11 -12.55
C SER A 167 21.06 4.88 -13.89
N GLU A 168 20.46 4.35 -14.96
CA GLU A 168 19.88 5.24 -15.96
C GLU A 168 18.81 6.01 -15.20
N ASP A 169 19.17 7.22 -14.78
CA ASP A 169 18.29 8.22 -14.25
C ASP A 169 16.99 8.18 -15.04
N ILE A 170 15.92 7.68 -14.43
CA ILE A 170 14.62 7.66 -15.07
C ILE A 170 14.25 9.12 -15.33
N ILE A 171 13.97 9.44 -16.59
CA ILE A 171 13.65 10.80 -17.01
C ILE A 171 12.14 10.95 -16.99
N ILE A 172 11.64 12.00 -16.35
CA ILE A 172 10.19 12.23 -16.21
C ILE A 172 9.48 12.34 -17.57
N SER A 173 10.16 12.84 -18.61
CA SER A 173 9.58 12.91 -19.97
C SER A 173 9.23 11.54 -20.52
N ASP A 174 10.08 10.53 -20.29
CA ASP A 174 9.90 9.19 -20.84
C ASP A 174 8.71 8.48 -20.17
N ILE A 175 8.52 8.73 -18.87
CA ILE A 175 7.33 8.31 -18.13
C ILE A 175 6.08 8.95 -18.73
N PHE A 176 6.09 10.28 -18.91
CA PHE A 176 4.90 11.01 -19.37
C PHE A 176 4.54 10.72 -20.83
N ASP A 177 5.50 10.38 -21.66
CA ASP A 177 5.25 9.95 -23.04
C ASP A 177 4.47 8.62 -23.10
N CYS A 178 4.58 7.79 -22.07
CA CYS A 178 3.82 6.54 -21.94
C CYS A 178 2.34 6.77 -21.56
N TYR A 179 2.00 7.89 -20.92
CA TYR A 179 0.61 8.20 -20.59
C TYR A 179 -0.22 8.56 -21.82
N ASP A 180 -1.51 8.21 -21.79
CA ASP A 180 -2.46 8.79 -22.73
C ASP A 180 -2.75 10.26 -22.36
N LYS A 181 -3.34 11.00 -23.30
CA LYS A 181 -3.61 12.43 -23.12
C LYS A 181 -4.53 12.72 -21.93
N ASN A 182 -5.52 11.85 -21.65
CA ASN A 182 -6.45 12.07 -20.54
C ASN A 182 -5.75 11.87 -19.20
N SER A 183 -4.88 10.87 -19.07
CA SER A 183 -4.07 10.66 -17.86
C SER A 183 -3.24 11.91 -17.50
N ILE A 184 -2.62 12.55 -18.49
CA ILE A 184 -1.87 13.81 -18.27
C ILE A 184 -2.81 14.97 -17.90
N ILE A 185 -4.02 15.02 -18.46
CA ILE A 185 -5.04 16.01 -18.07
C ILE A 185 -5.45 15.84 -16.61
N GLU A 186 -5.61 14.60 -16.13
CA GLU A 186 -5.98 14.34 -14.74
C GLU A 186 -4.86 14.76 -13.76
N ILE A 187 -3.59 14.52 -14.11
CA ILE A 187 -2.44 15.04 -13.35
C ILE A 187 -2.47 16.58 -13.33
N ALA A 188 -2.67 17.22 -14.49
CA ALA A 188 -2.77 18.68 -14.60
C ALA A 188 -3.90 19.26 -13.74
N LYS A 189 -5.09 18.65 -13.77
CA LYS A 189 -6.25 19.05 -12.94
C LYS A 189 -5.96 18.93 -11.46
N ARG A 190 -5.32 17.84 -11.05
CA ARG A 190 -4.97 17.59 -9.65
C ARG A 190 -4.06 18.68 -9.07
N HIS A 191 -3.19 19.23 -9.91
CA HIS A 191 -2.31 20.36 -9.55
C HIS A 191 -2.91 21.73 -9.85
N HIS A 192 -4.20 21.80 -10.22
CA HIS A 192 -4.92 23.03 -10.55
C HIS A 192 -4.26 23.83 -11.69
N MET A 193 -3.62 23.15 -12.64
CA MET A 193 -3.08 23.79 -13.84
C MET A 193 -4.22 24.27 -14.74
N ASP A 194 -4.16 25.50 -15.22
CA ASP A 194 -5.14 26.06 -16.17
C ASP A 194 -4.75 25.82 -17.64
N GLY A 195 -5.74 25.88 -18.54
CA GLY A 195 -5.50 25.95 -19.98
C GLY A 195 -5.09 24.64 -20.68
N TYR A 196 -5.07 23.51 -19.98
CA TYR A 196 -4.65 22.19 -20.51
C TYR A 196 -5.47 21.68 -21.71
N SER A 197 -6.75 22.04 -21.81
CA SER A 197 -7.69 21.42 -22.76
C SER A 197 -7.36 21.71 -24.23
N LYS A 198 -6.57 22.75 -24.52
CA LYS A 198 -6.26 23.23 -25.88
C LYS A 198 -4.99 22.61 -26.47
N PHE A 199 -4.16 21.99 -25.65
CA PHE A 199 -2.83 21.53 -26.08
C PHE A 199 -2.88 20.19 -26.80
N LYS A 200 -1.93 19.96 -27.69
CA LYS A 200 -1.61 18.63 -28.23
C LYS A 200 -0.86 17.83 -27.16
N LYS A 201 -0.77 16.50 -27.30
CA LYS A 201 -0.20 15.62 -26.27
C LYS A 201 1.23 16.04 -25.92
N GLU A 202 2.06 16.30 -26.92
CA GLU A 202 3.47 16.63 -26.75
C GLU A 202 3.65 17.96 -26.00
N GLU A 203 2.87 18.99 -26.36
CA GLU A 203 2.88 20.28 -25.66
C GLU A 203 2.32 20.16 -24.24
N LEU A 204 1.30 19.31 -24.05
CA LEU A 204 0.70 19.07 -22.74
C LEU A 204 1.70 18.39 -21.80
N VAL A 205 2.44 17.38 -22.26
CA VAL A 205 3.51 16.70 -21.49
C VAL A 205 4.52 17.73 -20.98
N GLN A 206 5.10 18.52 -21.88
CA GLN A 206 6.14 19.49 -21.52
C GLN A 206 5.65 20.53 -20.51
N ARG A 207 4.45 21.07 -20.72
CA ARG A 207 3.86 22.08 -19.82
C ARG A 207 3.51 21.49 -18.46
N THR A 208 2.91 20.30 -18.42
CA THR A 208 2.57 19.64 -17.16
C THR A 208 3.81 19.32 -16.35
N ILE A 209 4.85 18.72 -16.95
CA ILE A 209 6.12 18.43 -16.26
C ILE A 209 6.72 19.71 -15.66
N SER A 210 6.85 20.76 -16.48
CA SER A 210 7.42 22.03 -16.00
C SER A 210 6.58 22.67 -14.90
N TYR A 211 5.27 22.48 -14.91
CA TYR A 211 4.36 23.06 -13.92
C TYR A 211 4.41 22.30 -12.59
N ILE A 212 4.37 20.96 -12.61
CA ILE A 212 4.34 20.15 -11.39
C ILE A 212 5.69 20.10 -10.66
N LEU A 213 6.79 20.37 -11.36
CA LEU A 213 8.13 20.45 -10.76
C LEU A 213 8.49 21.86 -10.25
N ASP A 214 7.65 22.87 -10.46
CA ASP A 214 7.83 24.17 -9.84
C ASP A 214 7.64 24.07 -8.33
N GLU A 215 8.56 24.63 -7.53
CA GLU A 215 8.52 24.55 -6.07
C GLU A 215 7.18 25.04 -5.49
N ASN A 216 6.58 26.09 -6.08
CA ASN A 216 5.33 26.67 -5.59
C ASN A 216 4.11 25.77 -5.87
N ILE A 217 4.26 24.76 -6.72
CA ILE A 217 3.23 23.77 -7.04
C ILE A 217 3.52 22.45 -6.31
N MET A 218 4.77 21.99 -6.37
CA MET A 218 5.20 20.72 -5.78
C MET A 218 5.13 20.76 -4.25
N LYS A 219 5.65 21.82 -3.62
CA LYS A 219 5.73 21.90 -2.15
C LYS A 219 4.36 21.86 -1.47
N PRO A 220 3.32 22.61 -1.90
CA PRO A 220 1.98 22.49 -1.32
C PRO A 220 1.35 21.09 -1.48
N TYR A 221 1.62 20.42 -2.60
CA TYR A 221 1.19 19.03 -2.79
C TYR A 221 1.89 18.10 -1.81
N PHE A 222 3.21 18.25 -1.68
CA PHE A 222 4.04 17.44 -0.79
C PHE A 222 3.77 17.70 0.71
N LEU A 223 3.32 18.90 1.09
CA LEU A 223 2.82 19.19 2.45
C LEU A 223 1.62 18.30 2.85
N CYS A 224 0.89 17.77 1.86
CA CYS A 224 -0.26 16.90 2.09
C CYS A 224 0.09 15.39 2.03
N VAL A 225 1.36 15.03 1.80
CA VAL A 225 1.81 13.63 1.80
C VAL A 225 1.86 13.11 3.24
N ARG A 226 1.30 11.93 3.47
CA ARG A 226 1.25 11.35 4.82
C ARG A 226 2.59 10.78 5.25
N ASP A 227 2.75 10.54 6.56
CA ASP A 227 4.01 9.99 7.09
C ASP A 227 4.36 8.61 6.51
N CYS A 228 3.37 7.72 6.34
CA CYS A 228 3.58 6.41 5.71
C CYS A 228 3.97 6.52 4.23
N GLU A 229 3.31 7.41 3.49
CA GLU A 229 3.56 7.67 2.07
C GLU A 229 4.92 8.34 1.85
N MET A 230 5.28 9.30 2.70
CA MET A 230 6.58 9.96 2.66
C MET A 230 7.70 8.96 2.94
N LYS A 231 7.52 8.10 3.95
CA LYS A 231 8.48 7.04 4.25
C LYS A 231 8.66 6.10 3.05
N ALA A 232 7.58 5.67 2.41
CA ALA A 232 7.64 4.82 1.22
C ALA A 232 8.34 5.53 0.05
N PHE A 233 8.03 6.80 -0.19
CA PHE A 233 8.69 7.62 -1.20
C PHE A 233 10.20 7.77 -0.95
N GLU A 234 10.60 8.09 0.28
CA GLU A 234 12.00 8.26 0.66
C GLU A 234 12.78 6.93 0.60
N GLN A 235 12.13 5.80 0.89
CA GLN A 235 12.70 4.47 0.67
C GLN A 235 13.01 4.23 -0.81
N VAL A 236 12.08 4.58 -1.72
CA VAL A 236 12.25 4.41 -3.16
C VAL A 236 13.41 5.27 -3.69
N ILE A 237 13.48 6.56 -3.33
CA ILE A 237 14.56 7.44 -3.80
C ILE A 237 15.93 7.07 -3.19
N SER A 238 15.95 6.36 -2.05
CA SER A 238 17.19 5.85 -1.43
C SER A 238 17.72 4.55 -2.06
N GLY A 239 17.02 3.99 -3.05
CA GLY A 239 17.46 2.81 -3.81
C GLY A 239 16.78 1.50 -3.41
N SER A 240 15.77 1.51 -2.53
CA SER A 240 14.95 0.34 -2.23
C SER A 240 13.81 0.24 -3.25
N THR A 241 13.93 -0.64 -4.25
CA THR A 241 12.92 -0.75 -5.32
C THR A 241 11.74 -1.66 -4.97
N GLU A 242 11.86 -2.53 -3.96
CA GLU A 242 10.79 -3.43 -3.53
C GLU A 242 10.05 -2.87 -2.30
N LEU A 243 8.77 -2.54 -2.48
CA LEU A 243 7.84 -2.20 -1.40
C LEU A 243 6.98 -3.44 -1.07
N ASN A 244 6.69 -3.67 0.21
CA ASN A 244 5.70 -4.69 0.57
C ASN A 244 4.30 -4.27 0.07
N TYR A 245 3.34 -5.20 0.03
CA TYR A 245 2.00 -4.95 -0.52
C TYR A 245 1.28 -3.74 0.13
N LEU A 246 1.46 -3.53 1.44
CA LEU A 246 0.85 -2.41 2.18
C LEU A 246 1.51 -1.07 1.83
N ASP A 247 2.81 -1.09 1.55
CA ASP A 247 3.56 0.10 1.13
C ASP A 247 3.24 0.51 -0.32
N ALA A 248 2.76 -0.42 -1.15
CA ALA A 248 2.30 -0.11 -2.51
C ALA A 248 1.03 0.76 -2.55
N GLU A 249 0.03 0.49 -1.70
CA GLU A 249 -1.19 1.33 -1.58
C GLU A 249 -0.85 2.77 -1.14
N ASN A 250 0.24 2.95 -0.37
CA ASN A 250 0.70 4.27 0.07
C ASN A 250 1.28 5.12 -1.07
N MET A 251 1.60 4.52 -2.23
CA MET A 251 2.16 5.27 -3.36
C MET A 251 1.08 5.91 -4.24
N ASP A 252 -0.19 5.52 -4.10
CA ASP A 252 -1.30 5.99 -4.96
C ASP A 252 -1.41 7.51 -5.02
N TYR A 253 -1.21 8.20 -3.89
CA TYR A 253 -1.29 9.65 -3.84
C TYR A 253 -0.18 10.31 -4.67
N LEU A 254 1.05 9.83 -4.57
CA LEU A 254 2.19 10.38 -5.31
C LEU A 254 2.18 9.93 -6.78
N TYR A 255 1.69 8.73 -7.07
CA TYR A 255 1.43 8.22 -8.41
C TYR A 255 0.38 9.09 -9.12
N ALA A 256 -0.76 9.35 -8.48
CA ALA A 256 -1.81 10.21 -9.03
C ALA A 256 -1.34 11.67 -9.20
N GLY A 257 -0.34 12.09 -8.41
CA GLY A 257 0.35 13.37 -8.55
C GLY A 257 1.35 13.44 -9.71
N GLY A 258 1.68 12.33 -10.35
CA GLY A 258 2.67 12.27 -11.44
C GLY A 258 4.13 12.29 -10.97
N TYR A 259 4.41 12.00 -9.71
CA TYR A 259 5.76 12.03 -9.14
C TYR A 259 6.42 10.65 -9.04
N VAL A 260 5.63 9.58 -9.09
CA VAL A 260 6.09 8.20 -8.97
C VAL A 260 5.45 7.40 -10.10
N THR A 261 6.17 6.42 -10.64
CA THR A 261 5.63 5.42 -11.57
C THR A 261 5.87 4.00 -11.07
N SER A 262 5.13 3.03 -11.59
CA SER A 262 5.32 1.61 -11.32
C SER A 262 6.09 0.96 -12.48
N GLY A 263 7.20 0.30 -12.19
CA GLY A 263 7.95 -0.54 -13.10
C GLY A 263 7.39 -1.97 -13.20
N SER A 264 8.13 -2.87 -13.87
CA SER A 264 7.85 -4.31 -13.81
C SER A 264 8.01 -4.84 -12.38
N ASP A 265 7.24 -5.87 -12.03
CA ASP A 265 7.35 -6.60 -10.75
C ASP A 265 7.04 -5.79 -9.48
N ARG A 266 6.10 -4.84 -9.54
CA ARG A 266 5.64 -4.00 -8.40
C ARG A 266 6.71 -3.08 -7.81
N CYS A 267 7.81 -2.84 -8.53
CA CYS A 267 8.80 -1.86 -8.14
C CYS A 267 8.30 -0.44 -8.43
N PHE A 268 8.37 0.47 -7.45
CA PHE A 268 8.11 1.89 -7.69
C PHE A 268 9.40 2.61 -8.07
N LEU A 269 9.27 3.61 -8.92
CA LEU A 269 10.38 4.35 -9.51
C LEU A 269 10.07 5.85 -9.48
N VAL A 270 11.11 6.65 -9.23
CA VAL A 270 11.03 8.11 -9.19
C VAL A 270 12.03 8.69 -10.17
N ALA A 271 11.57 9.62 -11.02
CA ALA A 271 12.44 10.26 -11.99
C ALA A 271 13.44 11.22 -11.32
N LYS A 272 14.65 11.35 -11.88
CA LYS A 272 15.69 12.21 -11.32
C LYS A 272 15.27 13.67 -11.17
N GLU A 273 14.42 14.18 -12.07
CA GLU A 273 13.93 15.56 -12.02
C GLU A 273 13.00 15.77 -10.82
N VAL A 274 12.22 14.74 -10.47
CA VAL A 274 11.35 14.75 -9.28
C VAL A 274 12.19 14.76 -8.02
N ILE A 275 13.20 13.88 -7.94
CA ILE A 275 14.13 13.81 -6.80
C ILE A 275 14.79 15.16 -6.58
N LYS A 276 15.36 15.73 -7.64
CA LYS A 276 16.02 17.05 -7.60
C LYS A 276 15.07 18.18 -7.17
N ALA A 277 13.83 18.19 -7.68
CA ALA A 277 12.85 19.20 -7.31
C ALA A 277 12.41 19.06 -5.85
N TYR A 278 12.22 17.83 -5.36
CA TYR A 278 11.91 17.53 -3.97
C TYR A 278 13.04 17.96 -3.01
N GLU A 279 14.27 17.57 -3.31
CA GLU A 279 15.45 17.89 -2.49
C GLU A 279 15.68 19.41 -2.34
N ALA A 280 15.23 20.21 -3.31
CA ALA A 280 15.39 21.67 -3.26
C ALA A 280 14.63 22.33 -2.09
N PHE A 281 13.55 21.72 -1.60
CA PHE A 281 12.75 22.22 -0.48
C PHE A 281 12.66 21.26 0.71
N ASN A 282 13.19 20.04 0.60
CA ASN A 282 13.18 19.04 1.67
C ASN A 282 14.13 19.44 2.81
N THR A 283 13.57 20.14 3.80
CA THR A 283 14.28 20.61 5.00
C THR A 283 13.63 19.99 6.24
N GLU A 284 14.33 20.00 7.38
CA GLU A 284 13.75 19.55 8.66
C GLU A 284 12.46 20.31 9.00
N GLU A 285 12.44 21.64 8.77
CA GLU A 285 11.25 22.48 8.99
C GLU A 285 10.07 22.05 8.08
N PHE A 286 10.34 21.77 6.81
CA PHE A 286 9.33 21.25 5.89
C PHE A 286 8.78 19.89 6.36
N GLN A 287 9.64 18.98 6.81
CA GLN A 287 9.22 17.67 7.29
C GLN A 287 8.38 17.76 8.57
N GLU A 288 8.75 18.64 9.49
CA GLU A 288 7.98 18.91 10.70
C GLU A 288 6.59 19.50 10.36
N GLU A 289 6.54 20.48 9.46
CA GLU A 289 5.30 21.10 9.00
C GLU A 289 4.39 20.08 8.30
N ARG A 290 4.93 19.33 7.33
CA ARG A 290 4.23 18.27 6.61
C ARG A 290 3.66 17.23 7.57
N SER A 291 4.48 16.68 8.47
CA SER A 291 4.04 15.67 9.44
C SER A 291 2.95 16.24 10.36
N ARG A 292 3.05 17.52 10.74
CA ARG A 292 2.01 18.18 11.53
C ARG A 292 0.69 18.32 10.76
N ILE A 293 0.72 18.73 9.50
CA ILE A 293 -0.47 18.85 8.64
C ILE A 293 -1.08 17.47 8.39
N SER A 294 -0.27 16.47 8.02
CA SER A 294 -0.69 15.08 7.85
C SER A 294 -1.40 14.57 9.09
N ARG A 295 -0.82 14.78 10.27
CA ARG A 295 -1.42 14.32 11.53
C ARG A 295 -2.76 14.97 11.76
N ILE A 296 -2.94 16.26 11.50
CA ILE A 296 -4.26 16.91 11.60
C ILE A 296 -5.25 16.29 10.58
N GLY A 297 -4.77 15.99 9.36
CA GLY A 297 -5.50 15.26 8.33
C GLY A 297 -6.00 13.89 8.78
N ASP A 298 -5.18 13.12 9.51
CA ASP A 298 -5.56 11.80 10.04
C ASP A 298 -6.75 11.90 11.02
N TYR A 299 -6.76 12.93 11.87
CA TYR A 299 -7.87 13.19 12.79
C TYR A 299 -9.13 13.67 12.06
N LEU A 300 -8.97 14.49 11.01
CA LEU A 300 -10.08 14.88 10.13
C LEU A 300 -10.68 13.65 9.42
N CYS A 301 -9.83 12.74 8.92
CA CYS A 301 -10.23 11.48 8.31
C CYS A 301 -11.05 10.62 9.28
N ALA A 302 -10.49 10.31 10.45
CA ALA A 302 -11.16 9.54 11.48
C ALA A 302 -12.50 10.16 11.90
N ALA A 303 -12.54 11.47 12.10
CA ALA A 303 -13.75 12.19 12.44
C ALA A 303 -14.80 12.14 11.31
N ASN A 304 -14.37 12.27 10.05
CA ASN A 304 -15.26 12.15 8.91
C ASN A 304 -15.90 10.77 8.85
N SER A 305 -15.11 9.70 8.98
CA SER A 305 -15.61 8.32 8.97
C SER A 305 -16.57 8.01 10.13
N LEU A 306 -16.33 8.57 11.31
CA LEU A 306 -17.18 8.31 12.48
C LEU A 306 -18.44 9.15 12.53
N TYR A 307 -18.41 10.38 12.02
CA TYR A 307 -19.45 11.37 12.30
C TYR A 307 -20.05 12.04 11.05
N ALA A 308 -19.32 12.07 9.94
CA ALA A 308 -19.59 12.78 8.67
C ALA A 308 -19.89 14.30 8.78
N ILE A 309 -20.27 14.79 9.96
CA ILE A 309 -20.51 16.19 10.30
C ILE A 309 -19.90 16.42 11.68
N THR A 310 -18.79 17.16 11.71
CA THR A 310 -17.96 17.31 12.90
C THR A 310 -17.70 18.78 13.20
N PRO A 311 -18.09 19.30 14.37
CA PRO A 311 -17.67 20.64 14.79
C PRO A 311 -16.17 20.65 15.16
N PRO A 312 -15.45 21.77 14.95
CA PRO A 312 -14.03 21.89 15.31
C PRO A 312 -13.72 21.48 16.75
N SER A 313 -14.63 21.76 17.69
CA SER A 313 -14.45 21.41 19.11
C SER A 313 -14.21 19.92 19.36
N VAL A 314 -14.83 19.03 18.58
CA VAL A 314 -14.67 17.57 18.73
C VAL A 314 -13.31 17.12 18.20
N ILE A 315 -12.84 17.73 17.11
CA ILE A 315 -11.49 17.46 16.57
C ILE A 315 -10.45 17.95 17.56
N LEU A 316 -10.60 19.17 18.08
CA LEU A 316 -9.71 19.74 19.09
C LEU A 316 -9.68 18.89 20.36
N GLU A 317 -10.84 18.46 20.86
CA GLU A 317 -10.94 17.56 22.02
C GLU A 317 -10.18 16.25 21.78
N THR A 318 -10.42 15.61 20.64
CA THR A 318 -9.82 14.31 20.30
C THR A 318 -8.31 14.43 20.12
N PHE A 319 -7.85 15.43 19.35
CA PHE A 319 -6.43 15.69 19.10
C PHE A 319 -5.69 16.02 20.39
N ASN A 320 -6.22 16.97 21.17
CA ASN A 320 -5.58 17.44 22.40
C ASN A 320 -5.62 16.42 23.52
N LYS A 321 -6.39 15.34 23.40
CA LYS A 321 -6.35 14.22 24.34
C LYS A 321 -5.08 13.38 24.20
N TYR A 322 -4.57 13.19 22.98
CA TYR A 322 -3.51 12.23 22.69
C TYR A 322 -2.18 12.86 22.27
N GLU A 323 -2.21 14.00 21.58
CA GLU A 323 -1.00 14.63 21.08
C GLU A 323 -0.37 15.58 22.12
N GLU A 324 0.96 15.61 22.18
CA GLU A 324 1.69 16.45 23.14
C GLU A 324 1.54 17.94 22.80
N LYS A 325 1.86 18.33 21.56
CA LYS A 325 1.67 19.68 21.05
C LYS A 325 0.20 19.91 20.71
N LYS A 326 -0.47 20.70 21.55
CA LYS A 326 -1.91 20.98 21.41
C LYS A 326 -2.22 21.74 20.13
N LEU A 327 -3.33 21.37 19.51
CA LEU A 327 -3.92 21.97 18.33
C LEU A 327 -4.84 23.11 18.75
N THR A 328 -4.73 24.23 18.05
CA THR A 328 -5.63 25.39 18.20
C THR A 328 -6.67 25.41 17.08
N SER A 329 -7.76 26.16 17.25
CA SER A 329 -8.79 26.29 16.21
C SER A 329 -8.22 26.93 14.93
N ASP A 330 -7.36 27.93 15.05
CA ASP A 330 -6.76 28.62 13.90
C ASP A 330 -5.81 27.69 13.14
N GLU A 331 -4.98 26.93 13.87
CA GLU A 331 -4.09 25.93 13.27
C GLU A 331 -4.88 24.83 12.54
N LEU A 332 -5.99 24.35 13.12
CA LEU A 332 -6.87 23.38 12.47
C LEU A 332 -7.45 23.91 11.15
N LEU A 333 -7.92 25.15 11.13
CA LEU A 333 -8.47 25.78 9.92
C LEU A 333 -7.39 26.02 8.87
N ASN A 334 -6.19 26.43 9.28
CA ASN A 334 -5.06 26.61 8.36
C ASN A 334 -4.64 25.26 7.74
N ALA A 335 -4.53 24.20 8.55
CA ALA A 335 -4.24 22.86 8.03
C ALA A 335 -5.33 22.37 7.08
N TYR A 336 -6.61 22.65 7.36
CA TYR A 336 -7.71 22.37 6.45
C TYR A 336 -7.55 23.09 5.09
N GLU A 337 -7.20 24.38 5.09
CA GLU A 337 -6.97 25.14 3.86
C GLU A 337 -5.79 24.58 3.03
N SER A 338 -4.76 24.05 3.69
CA SER A 338 -3.66 23.35 3.00
C SER A 338 -4.09 22.01 2.41
N LEU A 339 -4.91 21.24 3.14
CA LEU A 339 -5.35 19.90 2.72
C LEU A 339 -6.42 19.94 1.62
N ARG A 340 -7.38 20.88 1.69
CA ARG A 340 -8.57 20.87 0.81
C ARG A 340 -8.30 20.85 -0.71
N PRO A 341 -7.23 21.44 -1.27
CA PRO A 341 -7.00 21.40 -2.71
C PRO A 341 -6.56 20.02 -3.21
N TYR A 342 -6.00 19.18 -2.35
CA TYR A 342 -5.33 17.93 -2.76
C TYR A 342 -5.88 16.67 -2.06
N ARG A 343 -6.41 16.82 -0.85
CA ARG A 343 -7.03 15.78 -0.02
C ARG A 343 -8.38 16.25 0.50
N LEU A 344 -9.30 16.56 -0.40
CA LEU A 344 -10.64 16.98 -0.04
C LEU A 344 -11.43 15.83 0.60
N MET A 345 -11.43 15.77 1.92
CA MET A 345 -12.24 14.81 2.69
C MET A 345 -13.54 15.45 3.19
N VAL A 346 -13.45 16.73 3.52
CA VAL A 346 -14.54 17.50 4.15
C VAL A 346 -14.63 18.89 3.55
N THR A 347 -15.81 19.49 3.61
CA THR A 347 -16.06 20.91 3.32
C THR A 347 -16.41 21.62 4.62
N TYR A 348 -15.82 22.79 4.87
CA TYR A 348 -16.18 23.60 6.04
C TYR A 348 -17.44 24.43 5.76
N ILE A 349 -18.55 24.07 6.41
CA ILE A 349 -19.88 24.66 6.19
C ILE A 349 -20.53 25.00 7.53
N GLU A 350 -21.00 26.24 7.67
CA GLU A 350 -21.75 26.70 8.86
C GLU A 350 -21.09 26.32 10.19
N GLY A 351 -19.75 26.41 10.26
CA GLY A 351 -18.98 26.09 11.45
C GLY A 351 -18.67 24.61 11.68
N ASN A 352 -18.95 23.73 10.72
CA ASN A 352 -18.71 22.29 10.81
C ASN A 352 -17.90 21.77 9.61
N PHE A 353 -17.08 20.75 9.84
CA PHE A 353 -16.51 19.93 8.79
C PHE A 353 -17.53 18.89 8.36
N VAL A 354 -17.99 18.98 7.11
CA VAL A 354 -19.01 18.11 6.51
C VAL A 354 -18.36 17.24 5.46
N ASP A 355 -18.65 15.95 5.44
CA ASP A 355 -18.19 15.02 4.40
C ASP A 355 -18.36 15.61 2.99
N ALA A 356 -17.31 15.53 2.17
CA ALA A 356 -17.27 16.18 0.88
C ALA A 356 -18.36 15.66 -0.09
N ALA A 357 -18.63 14.35 -0.09
CA ALA A 357 -19.67 13.78 -0.94
C ALA A 357 -21.07 14.19 -0.48
N LEU A 358 -21.33 14.22 0.83
CA LEU A 358 -22.61 14.72 1.37
C LEU A 358 -22.82 16.22 1.10
N SER A 359 -21.73 17.00 1.12
CA SER A 359 -21.72 18.41 0.78
C SER A 359 -22.10 18.63 -0.69
N GLU A 360 -21.43 17.92 -1.61
CA GLU A 360 -21.67 18.01 -3.06
C GLU A 360 -23.12 17.64 -3.42
N GLN A 361 -23.63 16.56 -2.82
CA GLN A 361 -25.01 16.09 -3.01
C GLN A 361 -26.05 16.95 -2.26
N LYS A 362 -25.62 17.92 -1.44
CA LYS A 362 -26.47 18.74 -0.55
C LYS A 362 -27.35 17.91 0.41
N SER A 363 -26.93 16.67 0.71
CA SER A 363 -27.67 15.70 1.51
C SER A 363 -27.34 15.80 3.01
N TYR A 364 -26.26 16.50 3.38
CA TYR A 364 -25.83 16.67 4.78
C TYR A 364 -26.91 17.27 5.70
N THR A 365 -27.80 18.13 5.17
CA THR A 365 -28.90 18.73 5.95
C THR A 365 -29.91 17.69 6.46
N LYS A 366 -30.12 16.60 5.69
CA LYS A 366 -30.96 15.47 6.10
C LYS A 366 -30.28 14.71 7.24
N LEU A 367 -28.98 14.43 7.08
CA LEU A 367 -28.19 13.73 8.09
C LEU A 367 -28.17 14.51 9.42
N LEU A 368 -27.95 15.83 9.37
CA LEU A 368 -27.96 16.69 10.56
C LEU A 368 -29.28 16.63 11.34
N ARG A 369 -30.42 16.43 10.64
CA ARG A 369 -31.76 16.31 11.26
C ARG A 369 -31.99 14.93 11.88
N THR A 370 -31.39 13.89 11.32
CA THR A 370 -31.58 12.50 11.77
C THR A 370 -30.53 12.06 12.78
N GLN A 371 -29.36 12.72 12.83
CA GLN A 371 -28.29 12.38 13.76
C GLN A 371 -28.75 12.58 15.21
N LYS A 372 -28.51 11.58 16.06
CA LYS A 372 -28.88 11.61 17.46
C LYS A 372 -28.11 12.72 18.19
N LYS A 373 -28.80 13.41 19.09
CA LYS A 373 -28.23 14.48 19.93
C LYS A 373 -27.58 13.91 21.19
N VAL A 374 -26.53 13.13 21.00
CA VAL A 374 -25.74 12.51 22.07
C VAL A 374 -24.30 13.03 22.05
N PRO A 375 -23.52 12.89 23.13
CA PRO A 375 -22.09 13.18 23.08
C PRO A 375 -21.40 12.36 21.99
N TYR A 376 -20.36 12.92 21.35
CA TYR A 376 -19.58 12.21 20.35
C TYR A 376 -18.81 11.04 21.00
N TYR A 377 -18.73 9.90 20.33
CA TYR A 377 -17.79 8.85 20.69
C TYR A 377 -16.37 9.36 20.43
N ILE A 378 -15.46 9.36 21.42
CA ILE A 378 -14.07 9.77 21.21
C ILE A 378 -13.23 8.50 20.96
N PRO A 379 -12.70 8.28 19.74
CA PRO A 379 -11.90 7.10 19.42
C PRO A 379 -10.58 7.08 20.17
N THR A 380 -10.01 5.89 20.32
CA THR A 380 -8.64 5.69 20.81
C THR A 380 -7.61 6.14 19.77
N GLN A 381 -6.39 6.45 20.22
CA GLN A 381 -5.31 6.83 19.28
C GLN A 381 -5.00 5.72 18.26
N GLN A 382 -5.15 4.45 18.66
CA GLN A 382 -4.96 3.31 17.75
C GLN A 382 -6.05 3.24 16.67
N GLU A 383 -7.33 3.45 17.04
CA GLU A 383 -8.43 3.52 16.06
C GLU A 383 -8.23 4.67 15.07
N ILE A 384 -7.75 5.83 15.54
CA ILE A 384 -7.49 7.01 14.67
C ILE A 384 -6.43 6.66 13.62
N ARG A 385 -5.29 6.11 14.05
CA ARG A 385 -4.20 5.72 13.14
C ARG A 385 -4.67 4.65 12.16
N PHE A 386 -5.36 3.62 12.65
CA PHE A 386 -5.84 2.53 11.81
C PHE A 386 -6.83 3.03 10.75
N MET A 387 -7.80 3.88 11.14
CA MET A 387 -8.74 4.48 10.18
C MET A 387 -8.03 5.36 9.17
N ALA A 388 -7.07 6.19 9.61
CA ALA A 388 -6.31 7.02 8.68
C ALA A 388 -5.60 6.15 7.64
N ASP A 389 -4.89 5.11 8.06
CA ASP A 389 -4.16 4.19 7.18
C ASP A 389 -5.09 3.35 6.28
N ASN A 390 -6.34 3.10 6.70
CA ASN A 390 -7.28 2.22 6.01
C ASN A 390 -8.54 2.94 5.50
N SER A 391 -8.44 4.23 5.16
CA SER A 391 -9.55 5.00 4.56
C SER A 391 -10.85 4.96 5.36
N GLY A 392 -10.76 5.08 6.68
CA GLY A 392 -11.90 5.08 7.60
C GLY A 392 -12.36 3.71 8.09
N PHE A 393 -11.75 2.63 7.60
CA PHE A 393 -12.10 1.26 7.96
C PHE A 393 -11.63 0.90 9.38
N LEU A 394 -12.42 0.09 10.09
CA LEU A 394 -12.07 -0.51 11.38
C LEU A 394 -12.39 -2.00 11.36
N MET A 395 -11.35 -2.83 11.44
CA MET A 395 -11.56 -4.28 11.48
C MET A 395 -12.14 -4.73 12.83
N GLY A 396 -13.14 -5.61 12.78
CA GLY A 396 -13.80 -6.20 13.96
C GLY A 396 -14.03 -7.70 13.78
N GLY A 397 -14.26 -8.41 14.89
CA GLY A 397 -14.45 -9.88 14.86
C GLY A 397 -15.66 -10.31 14.03
N GLU A 398 -16.66 -9.45 13.91
CA GLU A 398 -17.86 -9.66 13.09
C GLU A 398 -17.54 -9.60 11.60
N LEU A 399 -16.66 -8.67 11.18
CA LEU A 399 -16.18 -8.60 9.80
C LEU A 399 -15.29 -9.80 9.43
N SER A 400 -14.55 -10.36 10.40
CA SER A 400 -13.80 -11.61 10.18
C SER A 400 -14.72 -12.78 9.85
N ARG A 401 -15.93 -12.83 10.44
CA ARG A 401 -16.93 -13.87 10.11
C ARG A 401 -17.48 -13.68 8.70
N LEU A 402 -17.73 -12.44 8.28
CA LEU A 402 -18.11 -12.15 6.89
C LEU A 402 -17.02 -12.56 5.91
N SER A 403 -15.76 -12.21 6.20
CA SER A 403 -14.61 -12.65 5.40
C SER A 403 -14.57 -14.16 5.24
N GLN A 404 -14.70 -14.91 6.34
CA GLN A 404 -14.72 -16.38 6.30
C GLN A 404 -15.87 -16.90 5.43
N PHE A 405 -17.07 -16.36 5.59
CA PHE A 405 -18.24 -16.75 4.80
C PHE A 405 -18.05 -16.49 3.30
N LEU A 406 -17.53 -15.30 2.94
CA LEU A 406 -17.27 -14.94 1.54
C LEU A 406 -16.25 -15.88 0.89
N VAL A 407 -15.17 -16.21 1.59
CA VAL A 407 -14.11 -17.10 1.05
C VAL A 407 -14.58 -18.56 1.01
N SER A 408 -15.12 -19.08 2.11
CA SER A 408 -15.36 -20.52 2.25
C SER A 408 -16.65 -21.00 1.61
N GLU A 409 -17.71 -20.19 1.61
CA GLU A 409 -19.03 -20.58 1.10
C GLU A 409 -19.33 -19.98 -0.27
N LEU A 410 -18.76 -18.80 -0.60
CA LEU A 410 -19.03 -18.09 -1.85
C LEU A 410 -17.83 -18.02 -2.80
N SER A 411 -16.71 -18.65 -2.44
CA SER A 411 -15.49 -18.74 -3.26
C SER A 411 -14.97 -17.38 -3.75
N VAL A 412 -15.17 -16.33 -2.94
CA VAL A 412 -14.68 -14.99 -3.26
C VAL A 412 -13.15 -14.97 -3.14
N PRO A 413 -12.41 -14.48 -4.16
CA PRO A 413 -10.95 -14.39 -4.10
C PRO A 413 -10.45 -13.54 -2.94
N ASP A 414 -9.37 -13.98 -2.28
CA ASP A 414 -8.79 -13.28 -1.12
C ASP A 414 -8.46 -11.80 -1.39
N GLU A 415 -8.03 -11.49 -2.62
CA GLU A 415 -7.71 -10.13 -3.06
C GLU A 415 -8.91 -9.17 -3.07
N MET A 416 -10.14 -9.70 -3.23
CA MET A 416 -11.36 -8.90 -3.22
C MET A 416 -11.89 -8.65 -1.81
N ILE A 417 -11.52 -9.49 -0.84
CA ILE A 417 -12.07 -9.46 0.52
C ILE A 417 -11.90 -8.10 1.19
N PRO A 418 -10.72 -7.46 1.22
CA PRO A 418 -10.56 -6.16 1.86
C PRO A 418 -11.49 -5.08 1.28
N LEU A 419 -11.69 -5.09 -0.05
CA LEU A 419 -12.57 -4.13 -0.74
C LEU A 419 -14.02 -4.32 -0.34
N ILE A 420 -14.48 -5.58 -0.30
CA ILE A 420 -15.86 -5.92 0.07
C ILE A 420 -16.13 -5.56 1.53
N LEU A 421 -15.23 -5.90 2.46
CA LEU A 421 -15.43 -5.59 3.88
C LEU A 421 -15.49 -4.07 4.12
N ARG A 422 -14.64 -3.30 3.44
CA ARG A 422 -14.65 -1.82 3.48
C ARG A 422 -15.99 -1.28 2.98
N GLN A 423 -16.48 -1.77 1.86
CA GLN A 423 -17.77 -1.37 1.29
C GLN A 423 -18.94 -1.68 2.23
N VAL A 424 -19.01 -2.92 2.74
CA VAL A 424 -20.08 -3.34 3.66
C VAL A 424 -20.07 -2.51 4.94
N GLN A 425 -18.90 -2.25 5.52
CA GLN A 425 -18.81 -1.40 6.72
C GLN A 425 -19.23 0.04 6.41
N ALA A 426 -18.83 0.61 5.27
CA ALA A 426 -19.23 1.96 4.87
C ALA A 426 -20.75 2.09 4.74
N GLU A 427 -21.40 1.14 4.04
CA GLU A 427 -22.86 1.09 3.89
C GLU A 427 -23.57 0.99 5.26
N ILE A 428 -23.14 0.05 6.10
CA ILE A 428 -23.70 -0.13 7.44
C ILE A 428 -23.50 1.11 8.31
N SER A 429 -22.32 1.75 8.28
CA SER A 429 -22.00 2.92 9.11
C SER A 429 -22.97 4.10 8.87
N MET A 430 -23.50 4.20 7.65
CA MET A 430 -24.47 5.21 7.24
C MET A 430 -25.93 4.84 7.57
N GLY A 431 -26.16 3.62 8.06
CA GLY A 431 -27.47 3.09 8.44
C GLY A 431 -28.08 2.11 7.43
N GLY A 432 -27.30 1.67 6.43
CA GLY A 432 -27.69 0.64 5.47
C GLY A 432 -28.17 -0.64 6.18
N GLN A 433 -29.12 -1.32 5.55
CA GLN A 433 -29.69 -2.56 6.05
C GLN A 433 -29.19 -3.74 5.22
N LEU A 434 -29.69 -4.93 5.55
CA LEU A 434 -29.31 -6.17 4.87
C LEU A 434 -29.51 -6.09 3.34
N GLN A 435 -30.57 -5.43 2.86
CA GLN A 435 -30.86 -5.38 1.43
C GLN A 435 -29.83 -4.55 0.67
N GLU A 436 -29.38 -3.42 1.22
CA GLU A 436 -28.35 -2.59 0.63
C GLU A 436 -27.01 -3.35 0.58
N VAL A 437 -26.66 -4.08 1.65
CA VAL A 437 -25.48 -4.95 1.66
C VAL A 437 -25.57 -6.05 0.59
N ILE A 438 -26.74 -6.66 0.40
CA ILE A 438 -26.94 -7.66 -0.67
C ILE A 438 -26.73 -7.02 -2.04
N ASN A 439 -27.32 -5.84 -2.28
CA ASN A 439 -27.17 -5.16 -3.56
C ASN A 439 -25.70 -4.82 -3.87
N ASP A 440 -24.91 -4.43 -2.86
CA ASP A 440 -23.48 -4.17 -3.00
C ASP A 440 -22.69 -5.44 -3.36
N LEU A 441 -23.02 -6.57 -2.71
CA LEU A 441 -22.44 -7.87 -3.03
C LEU A 441 -22.80 -8.32 -4.45
N GLU A 442 -24.06 -8.18 -4.85
CA GLU A 442 -24.52 -8.50 -6.21
C GLU A 442 -23.83 -7.63 -7.26
N ALA A 443 -23.65 -6.33 -6.99
CA ALA A 443 -22.92 -5.40 -7.85
C ALA A 443 -21.43 -5.79 -7.99
N ALA A 444 -20.85 -6.39 -6.95
CA ALA A 444 -19.51 -6.97 -6.98
C ALA A 444 -19.45 -8.37 -7.65
N GLY A 445 -20.57 -8.87 -8.18
CA GLY A 445 -20.67 -10.17 -8.84
C GLY A 445 -20.82 -11.36 -7.89
N ILE A 446 -21.13 -11.11 -6.61
CA ILE A 446 -21.26 -12.13 -5.57
C ILE A 446 -22.74 -12.45 -5.39
N LEU A 447 -23.15 -13.62 -5.86
CA LEU A 447 -24.54 -14.06 -5.82
C LEU A 447 -24.78 -15.09 -4.72
N MET A 448 -25.90 -14.96 -4.03
CA MET A 448 -26.33 -15.93 -3.02
C MET A 448 -26.96 -17.14 -3.71
N GLU A 449 -26.26 -18.27 -3.70
CA GLU A 449 -26.69 -19.48 -4.41
C GLU A 449 -27.83 -20.26 -3.73
N SER A 450 -28.10 -19.99 -2.44
CA SER A 450 -29.07 -20.73 -1.66
C SER A 450 -29.79 -19.88 -0.62
N SER A 451 -30.97 -20.35 -0.16
CA SER A 451 -31.67 -19.75 0.97
C SER A 451 -30.86 -19.84 2.27
N GLU A 452 -30.01 -20.87 2.42
CA GLU A 452 -29.11 -21.02 3.56
C GLU A 452 -28.05 -19.90 3.59
N HIS A 453 -27.47 -19.55 2.43
CA HIS A 453 -26.54 -18.42 2.33
C HIS A 453 -27.20 -17.11 2.75
N MET A 454 -28.44 -16.89 2.35
CA MET A 454 -29.22 -15.70 2.74
C MET A 454 -29.47 -15.64 4.26
N GLU A 455 -29.83 -16.76 4.88
CA GLU A 455 -30.05 -16.84 6.33
C GLU A 455 -28.76 -16.58 7.11
N LYS A 456 -27.64 -17.18 6.70
CA LYS A 456 -26.32 -16.94 7.32
C LYS A 456 -25.88 -15.50 7.17
N LEU A 457 -25.98 -14.94 5.96
CA LEU A 457 -25.63 -13.55 5.71
C LEU A 457 -26.46 -12.59 6.56
N ALA A 458 -27.77 -12.84 6.71
CA ALA A 458 -28.64 -12.01 7.54
C ALA A 458 -28.18 -11.96 9.00
N VAL A 459 -27.76 -13.09 9.56
CA VAL A 459 -27.20 -13.18 10.93
C VAL A 459 -25.88 -12.41 11.01
N ILE A 460 -24.96 -12.64 10.07
CA ILE A 460 -23.65 -11.99 10.04
C ILE A 460 -23.80 -10.46 9.94
N VAL A 461 -24.62 -9.98 9.02
CA VAL A 461 -24.86 -8.54 8.81
C VAL A 461 -25.52 -7.90 10.03
N THR A 462 -26.46 -8.59 10.67
CA THR A 462 -27.08 -8.09 11.92
C THR A 462 -26.03 -7.90 13.02
N ASP A 463 -25.11 -8.84 13.17
CA ASP A 463 -24.03 -8.74 14.14
C ASP A 463 -23.05 -7.61 13.80
N ILE A 464 -22.65 -7.47 12.53
CA ILE A 464 -21.81 -6.36 12.06
C ILE A 464 -22.50 -5.03 12.34
N TRP A 465 -23.79 -4.91 12.02
CA TRP A 465 -24.58 -3.71 12.23
C TRP A 465 -24.57 -3.28 13.70
N ASN A 466 -24.83 -4.21 14.62
CA ASN A 466 -24.83 -3.93 16.05
C ASN A 466 -23.45 -3.49 16.60
N ASN A 467 -22.36 -3.89 15.93
CA ASN A 467 -20.99 -3.66 16.36
C ASN A 467 -20.23 -2.59 15.55
N THR A 468 -20.88 -1.98 14.56
CA THR A 468 -20.29 -0.94 13.72
C THR A 468 -20.52 0.45 14.32
N ARG A 469 -19.52 1.33 14.19
CA ARG A 469 -19.59 2.74 14.61
C ARG A 469 -20.55 3.46 13.65
N MET A 470 -21.66 4.00 14.15
CA MET A 470 -22.70 4.57 13.27
C MET A 470 -22.61 6.09 13.22
N VAL A 471 -22.61 6.65 12.01
CA VAL A 471 -22.62 8.10 11.75
C VAL A 471 -23.84 8.78 12.39
N GLN A 472 -25.01 8.14 12.27
CA GLN A 472 -26.26 8.63 12.86
C GLN A 472 -26.22 8.67 14.40
N ASN A 473 -25.36 7.86 15.03
CA ASN A 473 -25.17 7.81 16.47
C ASN A 473 -23.93 8.58 16.93
N ARG A 474 -23.35 9.47 16.11
CA ARG A 474 -22.12 10.20 16.42
C ARG A 474 -20.96 9.27 16.82
N GLY A 475 -20.80 8.18 16.07
CA GLY A 475 -19.73 7.20 16.24
C GLY A 475 -19.98 6.18 17.35
N HIS A 476 -21.12 6.18 18.04
CA HIS A 476 -21.44 5.08 18.97
C HIS A 476 -21.97 3.86 18.21
N LYS A 477 -21.62 2.66 18.71
CA LYS A 477 -22.19 1.42 18.22
C LYS A 477 -23.63 1.26 18.73
N PRO A 478 -24.54 0.62 17.98
CA PRO A 478 -25.92 0.42 18.44
C PRO A 478 -26.03 -0.26 19.81
N TYR A 479 -25.20 -1.27 20.12
CA TYR A 479 -25.25 -1.89 21.45
C TYR A 479 -24.80 -0.94 22.57
N GLU A 480 -23.82 -0.05 22.31
CA GLU A 480 -23.35 0.93 23.29
C GLU A 480 -24.41 1.99 23.57
N MET A 481 -25.21 2.35 22.56
CA MET A 481 -26.34 3.27 22.69
C MET A 481 -27.37 2.72 23.67
N ALA A 482 -27.70 1.43 23.57
CA ALA A 482 -28.59 0.74 24.48
C ALA A 482 -28.00 0.65 25.89
N MET A 483 -26.73 0.23 26.02
CA MET A 483 -26.06 0.10 27.32
C MET A 483 -25.91 1.42 28.09
N ARG A 484 -25.67 2.52 27.37
CA ARG A 484 -25.51 3.87 27.97
C ARG A 484 -26.84 4.61 28.19
N GLY A 485 -27.98 3.98 27.86
CA GLY A 485 -29.30 4.61 27.97
C GLY A 485 -29.52 5.75 26.98
N PHE A 486 -28.68 5.89 25.95
CA PHE A 486 -28.80 6.95 24.96
C PHE A 486 -29.99 6.76 24.02
N ASP A 487 -30.48 5.53 23.89
CA ASP A 487 -31.72 5.27 23.15
C ASP A 487 -32.95 5.90 23.83
N GLU A 488 -32.97 5.99 25.17
CA GLU A 488 -34.06 6.65 25.91
C GLU A 488 -34.06 8.17 25.75
N ILE A 489 -32.88 8.80 25.58
CA ILE A 489 -32.73 10.26 25.43
C ILE A 489 -33.27 10.76 24.07
N SER A 490 -33.39 9.88 23.08
CA SER A 490 -33.98 10.22 21.77
C SER A 490 -35.50 10.06 21.71
N ILE A 491 -36.15 9.51 22.75
CA ILE A 491 -37.59 9.32 22.82
C ILE A 491 -38.21 10.39 23.75
N GLN A 492 -38.15 11.66 23.33
CA GLN A 492 -39.29 12.55 23.57
C GLN A 492 -40.20 12.54 22.33
N ARG A 493 -40.75 11.36 22.02
CA ARG A 493 -41.96 11.21 21.22
C ARG A 493 -42.90 10.21 21.89
N LYS A 494 -43.89 10.80 22.58
CA LYS A 494 -45.20 10.26 22.98
C LYS A 494 -45.26 8.74 23.16
N ASN A 495 -45.37 8.33 24.43
CA ASN A 495 -46.01 7.08 24.81
C ASN A 495 -47.31 6.90 23.99
N VAL A 496 -47.26 6.10 22.93
CA VAL A 496 -48.47 5.50 22.38
C VAL A 496 -48.83 4.40 23.36
N GLN A 497 -49.57 4.80 24.39
CA GLN A 497 -50.20 3.88 25.33
C GLN A 497 -51.00 2.88 24.47
N LYS A 498 -50.69 1.58 24.57
CA LYS A 498 -51.45 0.54 23.87
C LYS A 498 -52.92 0.67 24.28
N ILE A 499 -53.79 1.05 23.34
CA ILE A 499 -55.23 1.19 23.57
C ILE A 499 -55.86 -0.18 23.32
N TYR A 500 -56.35 -0.81 24.37
CA TYR A 500 -57.00 -2.11 24.28
C TYR A 500 -58.48 -1.96 23.84
N PRO A 501 -59.10 -2.99 23.22
CA PRO A 501 -60.45 -2.90 22.68
C PRO A 501 -61.53 -2.38 23.65
N ASN A 502 -61.33 -2.59 24.96
CA ASN A 502 -62.28 -2.18 26.00
C ASN A 502 -61.94 -0.84 26.68
N ASP A 503 -60.81 -0.22 26.36
CA ASP A 503 -60.40 1.06 26.94
C ASP A 503 -61.24 2.20 26.39
N THR A 504 -61.33 3.30 27.15
CA THR A 504 -62.00 4.51 26.70
C THR A 504 -61.32 5.07 25.46
N CYS A 505 -62.10 5.38 24.43
CA CYS A 505 -61.57 5.76 23.12
C CYS A 505 -60.85 7.13 23.20
N PRO A 506 -59.64 7.27 22.63
CA PRO A 506 -58.85 8.50 22.73
C PRO A 506 -59.45 9.71 22.01
N CYS A 507 -60.47 9.52 21.15
CA CYS A 507 -61.14 10.62 20.46
C CYS A 507 -62.07 11.45 21.38
N GLY A 508 -62.15 11.12 22.67
CA GLY A 508 -62.98 11.84 23.64
C GLY A 508 -64.47 11.51 23.58
N SER A 509 -64.88 10.50 22.79
CA SER A 509 -66.30 10.14 22.61
C SER A 509 -66.97 9.48 23.82
N GLY A 510 -66.21 9.16 24.88
CA GLY A 510 -66.69 8.44 26.06
C GLY A 510 -67.05 6.96 25.82
N LYS A 511 -66.88 6.46 24.59
CA LYS A 511 -67.17 5.06 24.21
C LYS A 511 -65.92 4.19 24.31
N LYS A 512 -66.08 2.87 24.48
CA LYS A 512 -64.96 1.90 24.38
C LYS A 512 -64.36 1.88 22.97
N TYR A 513 -63.04 1.71 22.84
CA TYR A 513 -62.30 1.80 21.57
C TYR A 513 -62.89 0.92 20.46
N LYS A 514 -63.22 -0.36 20.76
CA LYS A 514 -63.83 -1.30 19.79
C LYS A 514 -65.21 -0.89 19.27
N LYS A 515 -65.90 0.02 19.95
CA LYS A 515 -67.22 0.53 19.54
C LYS A 515 -67.15 1.95 18.94
N CYS A 516 -65.95 2.49 18.75
CA CYS A 516 -65.69 3.80 18.16
C CYS A 516 -64.60 3.69 17.08
N CYS A 517 -63.43 4.29 17.26
CA CYS A 517 -62.37 4.30 16.25
C CYS A 517 -61.87 2.89 15.87
N GLY A 518 -61.95 1.91 16.77
CA GLY A 518 -61.59 0.51 16.50
C GLY A 518 -62.68 -0.32 15.82
N LYS A 519 -63.79 0.28 15.36
CA LYS A 519 -64.91 -0.44 14.72
C LYS A 519 -64.70 -0.68 13.21
N LYS A 520 -63.65 -0.09 12.62
CA LYS A 520 -63.23 -0.25 11.21
C LYS A 520 -61.73 -0.57 11.07
N ALA A 521 -61.08 -0.93 12.17
CA ALA A 521 -59.67 -1.32 12.19
C ALA A 521 -59.54 -2.84 12.13
#